data_AF-T2JY94-F1
#
_entry.id   AF-T2JY94-F1
#
_cell.length_a   1.000
_cell.length_b   1.000
_cell.length_c   1.000
_cell.angle_alpha   90.00
_cell.angle_beta   90.00
_cell.angle_gamma   90.00
#
_symmetry.space_group_name_H-M   'P 1'
#
loop_
_entity.id
_entity.type
_entity.pdbx_description
1 polymer ?
#
loop_
_entity_poly.entity_id
_entity_poly.type
_entity_poly.pdbx_seq_one_letter_code
_entity_poly.pdbx_strand_id
1 'polypeptide(L)'
;MSGNSSIENRDYTLMIDKSSSMATSDDPDGKTRWQIAQESTLALAQKCEEIDPDGITVYVFSGAFKRYDNVTSGKVTKVYEENQPMGQTDLAT
;
A
#
# COMPACT_ATOMS: atom_id res chain seq x y z
N MET A 1 22.47 26.10 11.23
CA MET A 1 22.13 24.66 11.31
C MET A 1 21.59 24.27 9.94
N SER A 2 22.48 23.72 9.10
CA SER A 2 22.16 23.33 7.73
C SER A 2 21.93 21.83 7.73
N GLY A 3 20.72 21.36 7.37
CA GLY A 3 20.50 19.92 7.22
C GLY A 3 19.08 19.37 7.05
N ASN A 4 17.99 20.15 7.07
CA ASN A 4 16.63 19.57 7.00
C ASN A 4 15.74 20.30 5.96
N SER A 5 16.02 20.20 4.67
CA SER A 5 15.25 20.96 3.66
C SER A 5 14.79 20.17 2.44
N SER A 6 14.59 18.85 2.51
CA SER A 6 14.04 18.13 1.34
C SER A 6 13.09 16.95 1.62
N ILE A 7 12.59 16.78 2.85
CA ILE A 7 11.72 15.64 3.21
C ILE A 7 10.25 16.04 3.47
N GLU A 8 9.97 17.31 3.72
CA GLU A 8 8.61 17.81 3.95
C GLU A 8 7.80 17.89 2.65
N ASN A 9 6.50 17.58 2.71
CA ASN A 9 5.53 17.58 1.58
C ASN A 9 5.97 16.70 0.40
N ARG A 10 6.22 15.41 0.65
CA ARG A 10 6.56 14.44 -0.39
C ARG A 10 5.34 13.62 -0.74
N ASP A 11 4.93 13.68 -2.01
CA ASP A 11 3.90 12.80 -2.53
C ASP A 11 4.42 11.35 -2.60
N TYR A 12 3.99 10.49 -1.67
CA TYR A 12 4.28 9.07 -1.69
C TYR A 12 3.22 8.32 -2.49
N THR A 13 3.66 7.56 -3.51
CA THR A 13 2.80 6.64 -4.24
C THR A 13 3.19 5.20 -3.94
N LEU A 14 2.24 4.40 -3.47
CA LEU A 14 2.39 2.97 -3.25
C LEU A 14 1.56 2.19 -4.27
N MET A 15 2.18 1.23 -4.95
CA MET A 15 1.51 0.30 -5.86
C MET A 15 1.51 -1.09 -5.25
N ILE A 16 0.33 -1.67 -5.08
CA ILE A 16 0.10 -2.94 -4.40
C ILE A 16 -0.42 -3.95 -5.43
N ASP A 17 0.35 -5.01 -5.64
CA ASP A 17 -0.13 -6.15 -6.44
C ASP A 17 -1.26 -6.84 -5.66
N LYS A 18 -2.37 -7.12 -6.35
CA LYS A 18 -3.46 -7.96 -5.85
C LYS A 18 -3.67 -9.21 -6.70
N SER A 19 -2.65 -9.69 -7.41
CA SER A 19 -2.70 -10.97 -8.13
C SER A 19 -3.10 -12.13 -7.23
N SER A 20 -3.56 -13.24 -7.83
CA SER A 20 -3.95 -14.45 -7.09
C SER A 20 -2.81 -15.01 -6.22
N SER A 21 -1.55 -14.73 -6.55
CA SER A 21 -0.39 -15.16 -5.75
C SER A 21 -0.35 -14.50 -4.37
N MET A 22 -1.05 -13.37 -4.19
CA MET A 22 -1.13 -12.67 -2.91
C MET A 22 -1.96 -13.43 -1.87
N ALA A 23 -2.75 -14.43 -2.28
CA ALA A 23 -3.46 -15.34 -1.38
C ALA A 23 -2.58 -16.46 -0.80
N THR A 24 -1.32 -16.58 -1.25
CA THR A 24 -0.40 -17.60 -0.76
C THR A 24 0.05 -17.28 0.67
N SER A 25 0.03 -18.28 1.55
CA SER A 25 0.62 -18.26 2.90
C SER A 25 1.93 -19.03 2.90
N ASP A 26 3.02 -18.37 2.50
CA ASP A 26 4.39 -18.91 2.54
C ASP A 26 5.21 -18.38 3.73
N ASP A 27 4.60 -17.55 4.57
CA ASP A 27 5.17 -17.05 5.81
C ASP A 27 5.04 -18.07 6.96
N PRO A 28 6.04 -18.19 7.87
CA PRO A 28 6.00 -19.12 9.00
C PRO A 28 4.80 -18.95 9.94
N ASP A 29 4.23 -17.74 10.05
CA ASP A 29 3.09 -17.45 10.91
C ASP A 29 1.74 -17.75 10.21
N GLY A 30 1.78 -18.28 8.98
CA GLY A 30 0.60 -18.67 8.20
C GLY A 30 -0.15 -17.50 7.56
N LYS A 31 0.36 -16.28 7.68
CA LYS A 31 -0.21 -15.10 7.05
C LYS A 31 -0.07 -15.18 5.52
N THR A 32 -1.10 -14.73 4.83
CA THR A 32 -1.03 -14.53 3.38
C THR A 32 -0.13 -13.34 3.06
N ARG A 33 0.49 -13.34 1.87
CA ARG A 33 1.22 -12.17 1.35
C ARG A 33 0.37 -10.91 1.34
N TRP A 34 -0.94 -11.03 1.09
CA TRP A 34 -1.90 -9.92 1.18
C TRP A 34 -1.98 -9.31 2.59
N GLN A 35 -2.07 -10.15 3.63
CA GLN A 35 -2.07 -9.70 5.02
C GLN A 35 -0.74 -9.04 5.40
N ILE A 36 0.38 -9.61 4.97
CA ILE A 36 1.72 -9.03 5.20
C ILE A 36 1.86 -7.67 4.50
N ALA A 37 1.35 -7.56 3.28
CA ALA A 37 1.32 -6.29 2.56
C ALA A 37 0.45 -5.25 3.27
N GLN A 38 -0.69 -5.65 3.85
CA GLN A 38 -1.54 -4.75 4.64
C GLN A 38 -0.82 -4.19 5.85
N GLU A 39 -0.14 -5.05 6.63
CA GLU A 39 0.64 -4.65 7.79
C GLU A 39 1.77 -3.67 7.40
N SER A 40 2.46 -3.98 6.30
CA SER A 40 3.53 -3.13 5.75
C SER A 40 3.00 -1.78 5.27
N THR A 41 1.86 -1.77 4.59
CA THR A 41 1.22 -0.54 4.08
C THR A 41 0.75 0.33 5.24
N LEU A 42 0.20 -0.27 6.30
CA LEU A 42 -0.21 0.46 7.50
C LEU A 42 0.99 1.14 8.17
N ALA A 43 2.08 0.39 8.38
CA ALA A 43 3.31 0.93 8.98
C ALA A 43 3.92 2.04 8.13
N LEU A 44 3.92 1.90 6.80
CA LEU A 44 4.38 2.94 5.88
C LEU A 44 3.51 4.20 5.95
N ALA A 45 2.18 4.05 5.89
CA ALA A 45 1.25 5.17 5.95
C ALA A 45 1.40 5.96 7.25
N GLN A 46 1.52 5.27 8.39
CA GLN A 46 1.79 5.91 9.69
C GLN A 46 3.07 6.74 9.66
N LYS A 47 4.13 6.23 9.02
CA LYS A 47 5.40 6.94 8.95
C LYS A 47 5.35 8.14 8.00
N CYS A 48 4.65 8.00 6.88
CA CYS A 48 4.44 9.10 5.94
C CYS A 48 3.61 10.22 6.59
N GLU A 49 2.59 9.90 7.39
CA GLU A 49 1.76 10.89 8.09
C GLU A 49 2.52 11.81 9.05
N GLU A 50 3.66 11.36 9.60
CA GLU A 50 4.50 12.20 10.46
C GLU A 50 5.13 13.38 9.72
N ILE A 51 5.32 13.25 8.40
CA ILE A 51 6.00 14.23 7.54
C ILE A 51 5.08 14.82 6.45
N ASP A 52 3.98 14.15 6.15
CA ASP A 52 2.95 14.57 5.22
C ASP A 52 1.54 14.12 5.70
N PRO A 53 0.80 15.00 6.38
CA PRO A 53 -0.47 14.63 7.02
C PRO A 53 -1.62 14.34 6.05
N ASP A 54 -1.49 14.65 4.75
CA ASP A 54 -2.56 14.45 3.78
C ASP A 54 -2.65 12.99 3.27
N GLY A 55 -1.64 12.18 3.57
CA GLY A 55 -1.58 10.74 3.33
C GLY A 55 -0.85 10.34 2.06
N ILE A 56 -1.01 9.08 1.65
CA ILE A 56 -0.34 8.53 0.47
C ILE A 56 -1.32 8.29 -0.68
N THR A 57 -0.82 8.26 -1.91
CA THR A 57 -1.57 7.70 -3.05
C THR A 57 -1.37 6.19 -3.08
N VAL A 58 -2.46 5.42 -3.14
CA VAL A 58 -2.40 3.95 -3.27
C VAL A 58 -3.02 3.52 -4.59
N TYR A 59 -2.29 2.70 -5.33
CA TYR A 59 -2.83 1.91 -6.43
C TYR A 59 -2.91 0.46 -6.03
N VAL A 60 -4.06 -0.16 -6.22
CA VAL A 60 -4.20 -1.61 -6.10
C VAL A 60 -4.40 -2.17 -7.51
N PHE A 61 -3.54 -3.07 -7.96
CA PHE A 61 -3.49 -3.50 -9.36
C PHE A 61 -3.42 -5.03 -9.54
N SER A 62 -3.92 -5.48 -10.70
CA SER A 62 -3.80 -6.82 -11.28
C SER A 62 -4.04 -6.61 -12.79
N GLY A 63 -4.92 -7.37 -13.46
CA GLY A 63 -5.35 -7.06 -14.83
C GLY A 63 -6.06 -5.69 -15.02
N ALA A 64 -6.49 -5.06 -13.93
CA ALA A 64 -6.91 -3.66 -13.88
C ALA A 64 -6.46 -3.03 -12.55
N PHE A 65 -6.45 -1.70 -12.47
CA PHE A 65 -6.07 -0.97 -11.26
C PHE A 65 -7.18 -0.07 -10.73
N LYS A 66 -7.13 0.20 -9.41
CA LYS A 66 -7.93 1.22 -8.73
C LYS A 66 -6.99 2.15 -7.97
N ARG A 67 -7.19 3.46 -8.15
CA ARG A 67 -6.46 4.52 -7.44
C ARG A 67 -7.26 4.98 -6.22
N TYR A 68 -6.55 5.22 -5.13
CA TYR A 68 -7.03 5.82 -3.89
C TYR A 68 -6.14 7.00 -3.54
N ASP A 69 -6.73 8.18 -3.38
CA ASP A 69 -6.03 9.40 -2.99
C ASP A 69 -6.14 9.65 -1.49
N ASN A 70 -5.15 10.34 -0.93
CA ASN A 70 -5.12 10.77 0.48
C ASN A 70 -5.40 9.62 1.45
N VAL A 71 -4.76 8.47 1.22
CA VAL A 71 -4.88 7.29 2.08
C VAL A 71 -4.04 7.52 3.33
N THR A 72 -4.74 7.80 4.42
CA THR A 72 -4.19 7.85 5.77
C THR A 72 -4.10 6.44 6.37
N SER A 73 -3.33 6.26 7.44
CA SER A 73 -3.21 5.03 8.23
C SER A 73 -4.59 4.48 8.62
N GLY A 74 -5.52 5.36 9.01
CA GLY A 74 -6.92 5.01 9.31
C GLY A 74 -7.76 4.54 8.12
N LYS A 75 -7.31 4.76 6.87
CA LYS A 75 -8.00 4.31 5.65
C LYS A 75 -7.39 3.04 5.06
N VAL A 76 -6.17 2.63 5.47
CA VAL A 76 -5.47 1.46 4.90
C VAL A 76 -6.32 0.19 5.01
N THR A 77 -6.85 -0.11 6.20
CA THR A 77 -7.69 -1.30 6.39
C THR A 77 -8.87 -1.35 5.44
N LYS A 78 -9.54 -0.21 5.21
CA LYS A 78 -10.67 -0.12 4.28
C LYS A 78 -10.24 -0.39 2.82
N VAL A 79 -9.07 0.09 2.40
CA VAL A 79 -8.52 -0.21 1.06
C VAL A 79 -8.35 -1.72 0.90
N TYR A 80 -7.86 -2.41 1.93
CA TYR A 80 -7.66 -3.86 1.91
C TYR A 80 -8.96 -4.67 2.04
N GLU A 81 -9.97 -4.18 2.76
CA GLU A 81 -11.30 -4.82 2.85
C GLU A 81 -12.10 -4.72 1.54
N GLU A 82 -11.93 -3.62 0.79
CA GLU A 82 -12.55 -3.43 -0.52
C GLU A 82 -11.91 -4.25 -1.64
N ASN A 83 -10.77 -4.90 -1.40
CA ASN A 83 -10.00 -5.64 -2.39
C ASN A 83 -9.67 -7.05 -1.90
N GLN A 84 -9.47 -7.97 -2.84
CA GLN A 84 -9.03 -9.32 -2.53
C GLN A 84 -8.07 -9.81 -3.62
N PRO A 85 -7.11 -10.71 -3.28
CA PRO A 85 -6.26 -11.34 -4.25
C PRO A 85 -7.05 -12.01 -5.39
N MET A 86 -6.78 -11.61 -6.63
CA MET A 86 -7.40 -12.13 -7.84
C MET A 86 -6.61 -11.76 -9.10
N GLY A 87 -6.73 -12.59 -10.15
CA GLY A 87 -6.16 -12.32 -11.46
C GLY A 87 -4.64 -12.55 -11.55
N GLN A 88 -4.03 -12.07 -12.62
CA GLN A 88 -2.59 -12.16 -12.88
C GLN A 88 -1.88 -10.85 -12.49
N THR A 89 -0.55 -10.93 -12.35
CA THR A 89 0.31 -9.76 -12.11
C THR A 89 0.63 -9.09 -13.43
N ASP A 90 -0.11 -8.04 -13.79
CA ASP A 90 0.13 -7.25 -14.99
C ASP A 90 0.37 -5.78 -14.60
N LEU A 91 1.62 -5.33 -14.66
CA LEU A 91 2.00 -3.93 -14.38
C LEU A 91 1.98 -3.05 -15.64
N ALA A 92 2.25 -3.64 -16.81
CA ALA A 92 2.12 -3.05 -18.13
C ALA A 92 2.13 -4.18 -19.17
N THR A 93 1.23 -4.10 -20.15
CA THR A 93 1.26 -4.93 -21.38
C THR A 93 1.89 -4.15 -22.52
#